data_AF-A0A7X6YPW4-F1
#
_entry.id   AF-A0A7X6YPW4-F1
#
_cell.length_a   1.000
_cell.length_b   1.000
_cell.length_c   1.000
_cell.angle_alpha   90.00
_cell.angle_beta   90.00
_cell.angle_gamma   90.00
#
_symmetry.space_group_name_H-M   'P 1'
#
loop_
_entity.id
_entity.type
_entity.pdbx_description
1 polymer ?
#
loop_
_entity_poly.entity_id
_entity_poly.type
_entity_poly.pdbx_seq_one_letter_code
_entity_poly.pdbx_strand_id
1 'polypeptide(L)'
;MERLEYDKIVHSKLEDIAIIDYGIVRGNETIVFIKAGQDGSMYGYQNKYLKIADSINKKYGYTVICSSNPFDGTNPLDNAMRVIDDYCNEQDIKDYKIYYMGHSNGALIGAWFGIKYPKIKRMLLVNGPLMYNWHKTKEGIQNFSDERIVLVYGSLDQSFKYTGLIEPLIDEKVKLEIVEGQDHHFSKDTFDLKTLPEKFLIN
;
A
#
# COMPACT_ATOMS: atom_id res chain seq x y z
N MET A 1 -0.66 -20.31 15.09
CA MET A 1 0.59 -20.54 14.34
C MET A 1 0.82 -19.36 13.40
N GLU A 2 2.02 -18.79 13.35
CA GLU A 2 2.37 -17.71 12.41
C GLU A 2 2.43 -18.27 10.98
N ARG A 3 1.92 -17.52 10.01
CA ARG A 3 1.93 -17.91 8.59
C ARG A 3 3.34 -17.75 8.02
N LEU A 4 3.86 -18.79 7.37
CA LEU A 4 5.19 -18.80 6.77
C LEU A 4 5.17 -18.47 5.26
N GLU A 5 4.03 -18.68 4.58
CA GLU A 5 3.89 -18.48 3.13
C GLU A 5 2.49 -17.94 2.75
N TYR A 6 2.39 -17.38 1.54
CA TYR A 6 1.12 -16.98 0.92
C TYR A 6 0.29 -18.20 0.49
N ASP A 7 -1.04 -18.06 0.46
CA ASP A 7 -1.94 -19.12 -0.02
C ASP A 7 -1.86 -19.32 -1.54
N LYS A 8 -1.51 -18.25 -2.27
CA LYS A 8 -1.28 -18.26 -3.72
C LYS A 8 -0.18 -17.26 -4.05
N ILE A 9 0.70 -17.63 -4.98
CA ILE A 9 1.66 -16.73 -5.61
C ILE A 9 1.27 -16.58 -7.08
N VAL A 10 1.26 -15.35 -7.57
CA VAL A 10 1.01 -15.03 -8.98
C VAL A 10 2.22 -14.29 -9.52
N HIS A 11 2.74 -14.75 -10.65
CA HIS A 11 3.81 -14.08 -11.39
C HIS A 11 3.20 -13.41 -12.60
N SER A 12 3.03 -12.10 -12.56
CA SER A 12 2.51 -11.36 -13.70
C SER A 12 3.65 -10.72 -14.48
N LYS A 13 3.68 -10.99 -15.78
CA LYS A 13 4.58 -10.26 -16.69
C LYS A 13 4.04 -8.85 -16.92
N LEU A 14 4.89 -7.86 -16.71
CA LEU A 14 4.68 -6.51 -17.17
C LEU A 14 5.43 -6.33 -18.49
N GLU A 15 4.71 -6.60 -19.58
CA GLU A 15 5.28 -6.63 -20.93
C GLU A 15 6.54 -7.53 -20.97
N ASP A 16 7.56 -7.14 -21.73
CA ASP A 16 8.86 -7.81 -21.78
C ASP A 16 9.89 -7.22 -20.79
N ILE A 17 9.44 -6.35 -19.88
CA ILE A 17 10.32 -5.52 -19.03
C ILE A 17 10.61 -6.19 -17.69
N ALA A 18 9.57 -6.66 -17.00
CA ALA A 18 9.71 -7.17 -15.63
C ALA A 18 8.64 -8.19 -15.24
N ILE A 19 8.92 -8.95 -14.18
CA ILE A 19 7.94 -9.81 -13.50
C ILE A 19 7.56 -9.13 -12.18
N ILE A 20 6.25 -8.95 -11.96
CA ILE A 20 5.69 -8.52 -10.70
C ILE A 20 5.12 -9.75 -9.99
N ASP A 21 5.62 -9.99 -8.79
CA ASP A 21 5.18 -11.09 -7.93
C ASP A 21 4.09 -10.60 -6.99
N TYR A 22 3.03 -11.38 -6.87
CA TYR A 22 1.91 -11.13 -5.98
C TYR A 22 1.73 -12.31 -5.03
N GLY A 23 1.77 -12.03 -3.73
CA GLY A 23 1.47 -12.97 -2.67
C GLY A 23 0.07 -12.72 -2.13
N ILE A 24 -0.77 -13.75 -2.14
CA ILE A 24 -2.18 -13.64 -1.77
C ILE A 24 -2.45 -14.45 -0.51
N VAL A 25 -3.05 -13.82 0.49
CA VAL A 25 -3.72 -14.46 1.62
C VAL A 25 -5.21 -14.37 1.39
N ARG A 26 -5.89 -15.52 1.32
CA ARG A 26 -7.31 -15.61 0.96
C ARG A 26 -8.20 -15.17 2.11
N GLY A 27 -9.24 -14.42 1.78
CA GLY A 27 -10.23 -13.93 2.73
C GLY A 27 -11.51 -13.53 2.02
N ASN A 28 -12.19 -12.52 2.57
CA ASN A 28 -13.46 -11.99 2.06
C ASN A 28 -13.27 -10.89 1.01
N GLU A 29 -14.37 -10.23 0.64
CA GLU A 29 -14.49 -9.20 -0.40
C GLU A 29 -13.82 -7.85 -0.07
N THR A 30 -13.31 -7.68 1.14
CA THR A 30 -12.44 -6.53 1.45
C THR A 30 -10.99 -6.92 1.20
N ILE A 31 -10.37 -6.22 0.25
CA ILE A 31 -9.01 -6.52 -0.20
C ILE A 31 -8.06 -5.45 0.36
N VAL A 32 -7.08 -5.87 1.15
CA VAL A 32 -5.95 -5.01 1.48
C VAL A 32 -4.85 -5.24 0.46
N PHE A 33 -4.58 -4.24 -0.37
CA PHE A 33 -3.51 -4.30 -1.36
C PHE A 33 -2.26 -3.58 -0.85
N ILE A 34 -1.18 -4.31 -0.66
CA ILE A 34 0.11 -3.80 -0.17
C ILE A 34 1.10 -3.72 -1.33
N LYS A 35 1.54 -2.51 -1.65
CA LYS A 35 2.56 -2.23 -2.68
C LYS A 35 3.91 -1.94 -2.04
N ALA A 36 4.90 -2.75 -2.38
CA ALA A 36 6.26 -2.55 -1.90
C ALA A 36 6.88 -1.22 -2.39
N GLY A 37 7.90 -0.75 -1.67
CA GLY A 37 8.81 0.29 -2.16
C GLY A 37 9.63 -0.19 -3.35
N GLN A 38 10.35 0.72 -3.99
CA GLN A 38 11.11 0.42 -5.21
C GLN A 38 12.04 -0.78 -5.00
N ASP A 39 12.03 -1.71 -5.96
CA ASP A 39 12.77 -2.96 -6.00
C ASP A 39 12.50 -3.90 -4.80
N GLY A 40 11.44 -3.61 -4.04
CA GLY A 40 10.99 -4.44 -2.93
C GLY A 40 10.22 -5.67 -3.42
N SER A 41 10.35 -6.77 -2.69
CA SER A 41 9.59 -8.00 -2.92
C SER A 41 8.19 -7.96 -2.29
N MET A 42 7.32 -8.87 -2.70
CA MET A 42 6.00 -9.06 -2.08
C MET A 42 6.08 -9.42 -0.58
N TYR A 43 7.17 -10.07 -0.13
CA TYR A 43 7.41 -10.38 1.28
C TYR A 43 7.87 -9.14 2.08
N GLY A 44 8.60 -8.23 1.43
CA GLY A 44 9.30 -7.13 2.08
C GLY A 44 10.46 -7.60 2.96
N TYR A 45 11.20 -6.65 3.53
CA TYR A 45 12.29 -6.96 4.47
C TYR A 45 11.77 -7.76 5.67
N GLN A 46 12.44 -8.88 6.01
CA GLN A 46 12.08 -9.78 7.10
C GLN A 46 10.60 -10.24 7.11
N ASN A 47 10.04 -10.46 5.92
CA ASN A 47 8.66 -10.92 5.70
C ASN A 47 7.60 -9.98 6.28
N LYS A 48 7.91 -8.69 6.43
CA LYS A 48 7.01 -7.73 7.09
C LYS A 48 5.62 -7.67 6.44
N TYR A 49 5.52 -7.77 5.12
CA TYR A 49 4.22 -7.71 4.44
C TYR A 49 3.42 -8.99 4.62
N LEU A 50 4.07 -10.16 4.71
CA LEU A 50 3.39 -11.41 5.05
C LEU A 50 2.87 -11.38 6.50
N LYS A 51 3.65 -10.83 7.44
CA LYS A 51 3.22 -10.67 8.84
C LYS A 51 2.03 -9.73 8.98
N ILE A 52 2.03 -8.62 8.22
CA ILE A 52 0.87 -7.73 8.11
C ILE A 52 -0.33 -8.48 7.53
N ALA A 53 -0.13 -9.22 6.44
CA ALA A 53 -1.19 -9.98 5.78
C ALA A 53 -1.83 -11.01 6.71
N ASP A 54 -1.01 -11.79 7.42
CA ASP A 54 -1.47 -12.78 8.41
C ASP A 54 -2.28 -12.13 9.54
N SER A 55 -1.80 -11.00 10.07
CA SER A 55 -2.48 -10.27 11.14
C SER A 55 -3.84 -9.72 10.71
N ILE A 56 -3.90 -9.08 9.55
CA ILE A 56 -5.13 -8.51 9.01
C ILE A 56 -6.14 -9.62 8.69
N ASN A 57 -5.69 -10.68 8.02
CA ASN A 57 -6.54 -11.80 7.65
C ASN A 57 -7.11 -12.52 8.88
N LYS A 58 -6.29 -12.83 9.89
CA LYS A 58 -6.78 -13.49 11.12
C LYS A 58 -7.77 -12.64 11.90
N LYS A 59 -7.56 -11.32 11.95
CA LYS A 59 -8.38 -10.43 12.76
C LYS A 59 -9.69 -10.02 12.07
N TYR A 60 -9.67 -9.81 10.76
CA TYR A 60 -10.78 -9.23 10.01
C TYR A 60 -11.35 -10.13 8.92
N GLY A 61 -10.69 -11.25 8.62
CA GLY A 61 -11.06 -12.13 7.51
C GLY A 61 -10.78 -11.56 6.13
N TYR A 62 -10.08 -10.43 6.02
CA TYR A 62 -9.85 -9.75 4.74
C TYR A 62 -8.90 -10.53 3.84
N THR A 63 -9.13 -10.44 2.53
CA THR A 63 -8.13 -10.84 1.55
C THR A 63 -6.97 -9.85 1.62
N VAL A 64 -5.72 -10.34 1.61
CA VAL A 64 -4.55 -9.46 1.56
C VAL A 64 -3.67 -9.86 0.39
N ILE A 65 -3.35 -8.89 -0.47
CA ILE A 65 -2.53 -9.08 -1.66
C ILE A 65 -1.30 -8.18 -1.54
N CYS A 66 -0.12 -8.78 -1.49
CA CYS A 66 1.16 -8.07 -1.41
C CYS A 66 1.88 -8.17 -2.75
N SER A 67 2.42 -7.07 -3.26
CA SER A 67 3.09 -7.04 -4.56
C SER A 67 4.53 -6.54 -4.49
N SER A 68 5.40 -7.15 -5.30
CA SER A 68 6.74 -6.62 -5.57
C SER A 68 6.66 -5.32 -6.40
N ASN A 69 7.77 -4.61 -6.52
CA ASN A 69 7.83 -3.34 -7.23
C ASN A 69 9.12 -3.17 -8.05
N PRO A 70 9.35 -4.00 -9.08
CA PRO A 70 10.41 -3.72 -10.04
C PRO A 70 10.15 -2.35 -10.68
N PHE A 71 11.17 -1.49 -10.75
CA PHE A 71 11.01 -0.16 -11.36
C PHE A 71 10.80 -0.27 -12.88
N ASP A 72 9.69 0.26 -13.40
CA ASP A 72 9.35 0.19 -14.83
C ASP A 72 8.96 1.55 -15.47
N GLY A 73 8.81 2.61 -14.67
CA GLY A 73 8.44 3.95 -15.15
C GLY A 73 6.99 4.11 -15.65
N THR A 74 6.16 3.07 -15.55
CA THR A 74 4.76 3.01 -16.02
C THR A 74 3.78 3.13 -14.83
N ASN A 75 2.50 2.83 -15.06
CA ASN A 75 1.47 2.74 -14.00
C ASN A 75 1.33 1.27 -13.53
N PRO A 76 2.03 0.84 -12.47
CA PRO A 76 2.00 -0.56 -12.05
C PRO A 76 0.64 -0.99 -11.46
N LEU A 77 -0.26 -0.04 -11.17
CA LEU A 77 -1.59 -0.38 -10.68
C LEU A 77 -2.48 -1.01 -11.76
N ASP A 78 -2.24 -0.76 -13.06
CA ASP A 78 -3.02 -1.38 -14.14
C ASP A 78 -2.81 -2.91 -14.15
N ASN A 79 -1.58 -3.34 -13.83
CA ASN A 79 -1.29 -4.76 -13.66
C ASN A 79 -1.88 -5.32 -12.37
N ALA A 80 -1.73 -4.59 -11.25
CA ALA A 80 -2.28 -5.02 -9.97
C ALA A 80 -3.80 -5.18 -10.01
N MET A 81 -4.53 -4.24 -10.63
CA MET A 81 -6.00 -4.34 -10.71
C MET A 81 -6.43 -5.56 -11.53
N ARG A 82 -5.74 -5.88 -12.64
CA ARG A 82 -6.01 -7.11 -13.40
C ARG A 82 -5.82 -8.37 -12.55
N VAL A 83 -4.72 -8.47 -11.81
CA VAL A 83 -4.47 -9.61 -10.92
C VAL A 83 -5.53 -9.72 -9.82
N ILE A 84 -5.97 -8.58 -9.28
CA ILE A 84 -7.03 -8.54 -8.26
C ILE A 84 -8.38 -8.96 -8.85
N ASP A 85 -8.74 -8.45 -10.03
CA ASP A 85 -9.96 -8.82 -10.75
C ASP A 85 -9.97 -10.32 -11.09
N ASP A 86 -8.88 -10.86 -11.61
CA ASP A 86 -8.72 -12.28 -11.92
C ASP A 86 -8.90 -13.14 -10.66
N TYR A 87 -8.25 -12.76 -9.55
CA TYR A 87 -8.45 -13.43 -8.26
C TYR A 87 -9.92 -13.39 -7.82
N CYS A 88 -10.56 -12.23 -7.87
CA CYS A 88 -11.96 -12.09 -7.45
C CYS A 88 -12.90 -12.92 -8.31
N ASN A 89 -12.69 -12.95 -9.62
CA ASN A 89 -13.45 -13.79 -10.56
C ASN A 89 -13.27 -15.28 -10.25
N GLU A 90 -12.03 -15.73 -9.99
CA GLU A 90 -11.76 -17.12 -9.58
C GLU A 90 -12.46 -17.51 -8.27
N GLN A 91 -12.68 -16.55 -7.36
CA GLN A 91 -13.32 -16.78 -6.06
C GLN A 91 -14.83 -16.43 -6.05
N ASP A 92 -15.43 -16.10 -7.20
CA ASP A 92 -16.82 -15.59 -7.33
C ASP A 92 -17.14 -14.38 -6.42
N ILE A 93 -16.15 -13.51 -6.19
CA ILE A 93 -16.29 -12.26 -5.44
C ILE A 93 -16.65 -11.13 -6.41
N LYS A 94 -17.93 -10.73 -6.42
CA LYS A 94 -18.45 -9.74 -7.39
C LYS A 94 -18.30 -8.29 -6.94
N ASP A 95 -18.67 -8.00 -5.69
CA ASP A 95 -18.63 -6.66 -5.13
C ASP A 95 -17.53 -6.55 -4.07
N TYR A 96 -16.34 -6.21 -4.52
CA TYR A 96 -15.16 -6.06 -3.68
C TYR A 96 -14.67 -4.62 -3.64
N LYS A 97 -14.05 -4.26 -2.52
CA LYS A 97 -13.39 -2.97 -2.30
C LYS A 97 -11.93 -3.16 -1.93
N ILE A 98 -11.11 -2.15 -2.24
CA ILE A 98 -9.67 -2.17 -2.01
C ILE A 98 -9.29 -1.10 -0.99
N TYR A 99 -8.53 -1.53 0.02
CA TYR A 99 -7.79 -0.70 0.94
C TYR A 99 -6.31 -0.78 0.59
N TYR A 100 -5.77 0.31 0.06
CA TYR A 100 -4.41 0.39 -0.45
C TYR A 100 -3.43 0.75 0.66
N MET A 101 -2.29 0.06 0.72
CA MET A 101 -1.13 0.45 1.50
C MET A 101 0.10 0.52 0.60
N GLY A 102 0.76 1.66 0.56
CA GLY A 102 2.02 1.84 -0.16
C GLY A 102 3.13 2.25 0.80
N HIS A 103 4.33 1.68 0.63
CA HIS A 103 5.51 2.10 1.38
C HIS A 103 6.57 2.69 0.44
N SER A 104 7.18 3.81 0.81
CA SER A 104 8.22 4.49 0.00
C SER A 104 7.70 4.78 -1.41
N ASN A 105 8.36 4.30 -2.48
CA ASN A 105 7.84 4.44 -3.85
C ASN A 105 6.42 3.87 -4.04
N GLY A 106 6.03 2.84 -3.28
CA GLY A 106 4.65 2.35 -3.26
C GLY A 106 3.66 3.44 -2.82
N ALA A 107 4.02 4.29 -1.85
CA ALA A 107 3.17 5.39 -1.44
C ALA A 107 2.96 6.43 -2.56
N LEU A 108 4.01 6.71 -3.35
CA LEU A 108 3.89 7.60 -4.51
C LEU A 108 3.02 7.00 -5.61
N ILE A 109 3.14 5.70 -5.88
CA ILE A 109 2.27 4.99 -6.83
C ILE A 109 0.80 5.12 -6.42
N GLY A 110 0.50 4.92 -5.12
CA GLY A 110 -0.84 5.12 -4.57
C GLY A 110 -1.36 6.53 -4.80
N ALA A 111 -0.55 7.55 -4.46
CA ALA A 111 -0.92 8.95 -4.68
C ALA A 111 -1.16 9.24 -6.17
N TRP A 112 -0.24 8.86 -7.06
CA TRP A 112 -0.28 9.26 -8.47
C TRP A 112 -1.38 8.55 -9.28
N PHE A 113 -1.66 7.30 -8.94
CA PHE A 113 -2.50 6.44 -9.78
C PHE A 113 -3.74 5.91 -9.07
N GLY A 114 -3.79 5.92 -7.74
CA GLY A 114 -4.90 5.38 -6.95
C GLY A 114 -6.25 6.00 -7.32
N ILE A 115 -6.27 7.31 -7.63
CA ILE A 115 -7.47 8.04 -8.05
C ILE A 115 -8.14 7.50 -9.32
N LYS A 116 -7.42 6.72 -10.14
CA LYS A 116 -7.95 6.16 -11.38
C LYS A 116 -8.82 4.92 -11.16
N TYR A 117 -8.82 4.36 -9.95
CA TYR A 117 -9.46 3.09 -9.65
C TYR A 117 -10.53 3.26 -8.57
N PRO A 118 -11.82 3.37 -8.95
CA PRO A 118 -12.92 3.58 -8.01
C PRO A 118 -13.08 2.49 -6.95
N LYS A 119 -12.47 1.31 -7.14
CA LYS A 119 -12.46 0.25 -6.13
C LYS A 119 -11.51 0.55 -4.97
N ILE A 120 -10.54 1.45 -5.12
CA ILE A 120 -9.65 1.89 -4.05
C ILE A 120 -10.40 2.91 -3.18
N LYS A 121 -10.88 2.45 -2.03
CA LYS A 121 -11.67 3.27 -1.11
C LYS A 121 -10.84 3.99 -0.07
N ARG A 122 -9.71 3.43 0.31
CA ARG A 122 -8.81 3.98 1.33
C ARG A 122 -7.37 3.83 0.91
N MET A 123 -6.54 4.79 1.28
CA MET A 123 -5.09 4.72 1.06
C MET A 123 -4.31 5.03 2.33
N LEU A 124 -3.35 4.17 2.65
CA LEU A 124 -2.32 4.39 3.65
C LEU A 124 -0.97 4.55 2.93
N LEU A 125 -0.42 5.75 2.97
CA LEU A 125 0.75 6.16 2.22
C LEU A 125 1.92 6.41 3.19
N VAL A 126 2.81 5.42 3.32
CA VAL A 126 3.87 5.41 4.35
C VAL A 126 5.22 5.82 3.77
N ASN A 127 5.86 6.84 4.37
CA ASN A 127 7.19 7.35 4.00
C ASN A 127 7.36 7.61 2.50
N GLY A 128 6.34 8.16 1.83
CA GLY A 128 6.42 8.48 0.41
C GLY A 128 7.41 9.62 0.15
N PRO A 129 8.44 9.45 -0.70
CA PRO A 129 9.50 10.45 -0.83
C PRO A 129 9.02 11.71 -1.58
N LEU A 130 8.58 12.71 -0.81
CA LEU A 130 7.89 13.92 -1.29
C LEU A 130 8.72 14.84 -2.19
N MET A 131 10.05 14.70 -2.17
CA MET A 131 10.94 15.44 -3.08
C MET A 131 10.78 15.01 -4.54
N TYR A 132 10.17 13.84 -4.82
CA TYR A 132 9.95 13.35 -6.18
C TYR A 132 8.54 13.70 -6.67
N ASN A 133 8.49 14.41 -7.80
CA ASN A 133 7.26 14.74 -8.52
C ASN A 133 6.11 15.21 -7.62
N TRP A 134 6.40 16.11 -6.68
CA TRP A 134 5.40 16.64 -5.74
C TRP A 134 4.11 17.11 -6.41
N HIS A 135 4.19 17.70 -7.61
CA HIS A 135 3.03 18.10 -8.39
C HIS A 135 2.05 16.93 -8.62
N LYS A 136 2.52 15.74 -9.01
CA LYS A 136 1.68 14.54 -9.19
C LYS A 136 1.15 14.01 -7.86
N THR A 137 1.97 14.03 -6.82
CA THR A 137 1.56 13.60 -5.47
C THR A 137 0.42 14.48 -4.96
N LYS A 138 0.58 15.79 -5.07
CA LYS A 138 -0.43 16.78 -4.71
C LYS A 138 -1.71 16.62 -5.51
N GLU A 139 -1.60 16.51 -6.84
CA GLU A 139 -2.75 16.29 -7.73
C GLU A 139 -3.53 15.02 -7.32
N GLY A 140 -2.81 13.93 -7.06
CA GLY A 140 -3.38 12.68 -6.59
C GLY A 140 -4.13 12.81 -5.26
N ILE A 141 -3.54 13.49 -4.28
CA ILE A 141 -4.18 13.73 -2.98
C ILE A 141 -5.44 14.59 -3.14
N GLN A 142 -5.37 15.68 -3.91
CA GLN A 142 -6.48 16.62 -4.08
C GLN A 142 -7.66 16.03 -4.86
N ASN A 143 -7.38 15.11 -5.79
CA ASN A 143 -8.40 14.51 -6.65
C ASN A 143 -8.99 13.21 -6.10
N PHE A 144 -8.50 12.70 -4.96
CA PHE A 144 -9.07 11.51 -4.34
C PHE A 144 -10.40 11.84 -3.66
N SER A 145 -11.47 11.22 -4.13
CA SER A 145 -12.84 11.54 -3.71
C SER A 145 -13.54 10.43 -2.94
N ASP A 146 -12.89 9.29 -2.74
CA ASP A 146 -13.43 8.15 -1.99
C ASP A 146 -13.32 8.38 -0.45
N GLU A 147 -13.13 7.33 0.36
CA GLU A 147 -13.34 7.42 1.81
C GLU A 147 -12.25 8.24 2.52
N ARG A 148 -10.96 7.88 2.36
CA ARG A 148 -9.85 8.62 3.00
C ARG A 148 -8.45 8.28 2.48
N ILE A 149 -7.53 9.23 2.67
CA ILE A 149 -6.07 9.05 2.57
C ILE A 149 -5.46 9.36 3.94
N VAL A 150 -4.60 8.48 4.43
CA VAL A 150 -3.72 8.76 5.57
C VAL A 150 -2.27 8.67 5.11
N LEU A 151 -1.56 9.78 5.19
CA LEU A 151 -0.13 9.87 4.95
C LEU A 151 0.61 9.72 6.27
N VAL A 152 1.54 8.76 6.35
CA VAL A 152 2.28 8.47 7.58
C VAL A 152 3.76 8.64 7.34
N TYR A 153 4.43 9.43 8.18
CA TYR A 153 5.87 9.64 8.12
C TYR A 153 6.54 9.36 9.47
N GLY A 154 7.67 8.68 9.45
CA GLY A 154 8.57 8.63 10.61
C GLY A 154 9.31 9.95 10.77
N SER A 155 9.48 10.46 11.99
CA SER A 155 10.18 11.74 12.22
C SER A 155 11.67 11.73 11.84
N LEU A 156 12.28 10.54 11.72
CA LEU A 156 13.66 10.35 11.27
C LEU A 156 13.75 10.00 9.77
N ASP A 157 12.62 9.95 9.05
CA ASP A 157 12.60 9.76 7.61
C ASP A 157 13.15 10.99 6.88
N GLN A 158 13.90 10.78 5.79
CA GLN A 158 14.47 11.89 5.00
C GLN A 158 13.41 12.83 4.42
N SER A 159 12.19 12.33 4.23
CA SER A 159 11.05 13.04 3.68
C SER A 159 10.27 13.82 4.74
N PHE A 160 10.51 13.56 6.04
CA PHE A 160 9.80 14.21 7.15
C PHE A 160 9.83 15.74 7.04
N LYS A 161 10.99 16.31 6.71
CA LYS A 161 11.19 17.76 6.53
C LYS A 161 10.33 18.39 5.42
N TYR A 162 9.73 17.59 4.55
CA TYR A 162 8.84 18.04 3.47
C TYR A 162 7.35 17.83 3.81
N THR A 163 7.01 17.26 4.96
CA THR A 163 5.60 17.00 5.34
C THR A 163 4.76 18.27 5.48
N GLY A 164 5.39 19.42 5.72
CA GLY A 164 4.73 20.74 5.65
C GLY A 164 4.10 21.06 4.29
N LEU A 165 4.48 20.35 3.21
CA LEU A 165 3.81 20.45 1.91
C LEU A 165 2.41 19.82 1.92
N ILE A 166 2.16 18.85 2.80
CA ILE A 166 0.89 18.14 2.93
C ILE A 166 -0.07 18.91 3.83
N GLU A 167 0.42 19.67 4.82
CA GLU A 167 -0.41 20.39 5.79
C GLU A 167 -1.55 21.21 5.15
N PRO A 168 -1.34 21.96 4.05
CA PRO A 168 -2.42 22.73 3.41
C PRO A 168 -3.47 21.86 2.69
N LEU A 169 -3.23 20.56 2.54
CA LEU A 169 -4.11 19.59 1.90
C LEU A 169 -4.93 18.78 2.90
N ILE A 170 -4.68 18.94 4.21
CA ILE A 170 -5.39 18.20 5.25
C ILE A 170 -6.84 18.65 5.31
N ASP A 171 -7.75 17.68 5.35
CA ASP A 171 -9.19 17.89 5.51
C ASP A 171 -9.84 16.69 6.23
N GLU A 172 -11.16 16.51 6.07
CA GLU A 172 -11.88 15.39 6.68
C GLU A 172 -11.46 14.01 6.14
N LYS A 173 -11.00 13.95 4.88
CA LYS A 173 -10.60 12.73 4.16
C LYS A 173 -9.08 12.55 4.10
N VAL A 174 -8.30 13.62 4.13
CA VAL A 174 -6.84 13.60 4.03
C VAL A 174 -6.22 13.89 5.38
N LYS A 175 -5.48 12.93 5.92
CA LYS A 175 -4.77 13.07 7.21
C LYS A 175 -3.27 12.90 7.04
N LEU A 176 -2.52 13.63 7.87
CA LEU A 176 -1.08 13.48 8.03
C LEU A 176 -0.80 13.02 9.46
N GLU A 177 -0.01 11.95 9.59
CA GLU A 177 0.38 11.37 10.87
C GLU A 177 1.90 11.25 10.93
N ILE A 178 2.48 11.77 12.01
CA ILE A 178 3.92 11.69 12.26
C ILE A 178 4.16 10.68 13.39
N VAL A 179 4.99 9.69 13.12
CA VAL A 179 5.41 8.69 14.11
C VAL A 179 6.82 9.03 14.59
N GLU A 180 6.90 9.50 15.82
CA GLU A 180 8.14 9.94 16.43
C GLU A 180 9.16 8.80 16.56
N GLY A 181 10.44 9.10 16.33
CA GLY A 181 11.56 8.15 16.45
C GLY A 181 11.68 7.12 15.32
N GLN A 182 10.79 7.13 14.33
CA GLN A 182 10.81 6.13 13.25
C GLN A 182 11.56 6.60 12.01
N ASP A 183 12.30 5.67 11.41
CA ASP A 183 13.11 5.88 10.20
C ASP A 183 12.34 5.50 8.92
N HIS A 184 13.04 5.53 7.77
CA HIS A 184 12.45 5.17 6.48
C HIS A 184 11.84 3.77 6.44
N HIS A 185 12.31 2.86 7.28
CA HIS A 185 11.86 1.47 7.27
C HIS A 185 10.91 1.13 8.41
N PHE A 186 10.63 2.09 9.31
CA PHE A 186 9.94 1.85 10.58
C PHE A 186 10.62 0.72 11.39
N SER A 187 11.95 0.80 11.51
CA SER A 187 12.78 -0.26 12.08
C SER A 187 13.27 0.02 13.52
N LYS A 188 12.93 1.19 14.08
CA LYS A 188 13.44 1.65 15.37
C LYS A 188 12.58 1.16 16.52
N ASP A 189 13.20 0.98 17.69
CA ASP A 189 12.53 0.71 18.97
C ASP A 189 11.55 -0.47 18.93
N THR A 190 11.88 -1.50 18.16
CA THR A 190 11.03 -2.70 17.98
C THR A 190 9.61 -2.41 17.47
N PHE A 191 9.45 -1.30 16.74
CA PHE A 191 8.15 -0.84 16.26
C PHE A 191 7.43 -1.92 15.46
N ASP A 192 6.18 -2.21 15.86
CA ASP A 192 5.37 -3.17 15.15
C ASP A 192 4.65 -2.50 13.97
N LEU A 193 5.20 -2.69 12.76
CA LEU A 193 4.65 -2.13 11.53
C LEU A 193 3.20 -2.58 11.26
N LYS A 194 2.74 -3.71 11.82
CA LYS A 194 1.36 -4.19 11.67
C LYS A 194 0.34 -3.24 12.27
N THR A 195 0.76 -2.41 13.23
CA THR A 195 -0.12 -1.41 13.87
C THR A 195 -0.55 -0.29 12.93
N LEU A 196 0.25 0.03 11.90
CA LEU A 196 -0.07 1.12 10.96
C LEU A 196 -1.33 0.83 10.13
N PRO A 197 -1.41 -0.26 9.34
CA PRO A 197 -2.63 -0.55 8.57
C PRO A 197 -3.84 -0.77 9.47
N GLU A 198 -3.65 -1.36 10.66
CA GLU A 198 -4.74 -1.51 11.61
C GLU A 198 -5.31 -0.15 12.05
N LYS A 199 -4.45 0.77 12.48
CA LYS A 199 -4.87 2.07 13.02
C LYS A 199 -5.35 3.04 11.95
N PHE A 200 -4.73 3.03 10.78
CA PHE A 200 -4.90 4.12 9.80
C PHE A 200 -5.59 3.68 8.51
N LEU A 201 -5.61 2.40 8.18
CA LEU A 201 -6.24 1.89 6.96
C LEU A 201 -7.59 1.19 7.24
N ILE A 202 -7.65 0.35 8.28
CA ILE A 202 -8.80 -0.50 8.57
C ILE A 202 -9.84 0.20 9.46
N ASN A 203 -9.41 0.78 10.59
CA ASN A 203 -10.28 1.49 11.52
C ASN A 203 -10.43 2.94 11.10
#